data_AF-A0A559S0G8-F1
#
_entry.id   AF-A0A559S0G8-F1
#
_cell.length_a   1.000
_cell.length_b   1.000
_cell.length_c   1.000
_cell.angle_alpha   90.00
_cell.angle_beta   90.00
_cell.angle_gamma   90.00
#
_symmetry.space_group_name_H-M   'P 1'
#
loop_
_entity.id
_entity.type
_entity.pdbx_description
1 polymer ?
#
loop_
_entity_poly.entity_id
_entity_poly.type
_entity_poly.pdbx_seq_one_letter_code
_entity_poly.pdbx_strand_id
1 'polypeptide(L)'
;MKRILILLIFSIFAVNCSKNSNKFGKLKINYRIVKLDERGNYELRWKDTLGKKNGYTKFNRPFELWTVLWDKNNDTIGKYSGFGAPQKSTDFYTTDSVIKIDFKLGVNYFYQGYFNKTDEEKKQLWNKNLKRITKYKPVFIDLNNLKKDIPLILEPK
;
A
#
# COMPACT_ATOMS: atom_id res chain seq x y z
N MET A 1 12.11 10.50 68.24
CA MET A 1 13.24 10.44 67.28
C MET A 1 13.52 8.95 67.05
N LYS A 2 13.49 8.34 65.86
CA LYS A 2 13.70 8.77 64.47
C LYS A 2 12.61 8.11 63.59
N ARG A 3 12.03 8.86 62.65
CA ARG A 3 11.10 8.32 61.64
C ARG A 3 11.93 7.62 60.56
N ILE A 4 11.71 6.33 60.35
CA ILE A 4 12.31 5.57 59.24
C ILE A 4 11.51 5.89 57.98
N LEU A 5 12.14 6.59 57.04
CA LEU A 5 11.59 6.96 55.75
C LEU A 5 11.77 5.75 54.80
N ILE A 6 10.69 5.02 54.53
CA ILE A 6 10.69 3.95 53.51
C ILE A 6 10.49 4.63 52.15
N LEU A 7 11.60 4.80 51.40
CA LEU A 7 11.58 5.23 50.01
C LEU A 7 11.23 4.03 49.12
N LEU A 8 9.95 3.95 48.74
CA LEU A 8 9.46 3.09 47.67
C LEU A 8 10.01 3.58 46.33
N ILE A 9 11.08 2.94 45.86
CA ILE A 9 11.57 3.13 44.49
C ILE A 9 10.65 2.33 43.58
N PHE A 10 9.59 2.97 43.09
CA PHE A 10 8.85 2.50 41.93
C PHE A 10 9.77 2.61 40.72
N SER A 11 10.53 1.56 40.43
CA SER A 11 11.16 1.37 39.14
C SER A 11 10.04 1.20 38.11
N ILE A 12 9.65 2.32 37.51
CA ILE A 12 8.84 2.36 36.30
C ILE A 12 9.68 1.61 35.26
N PHE A 13 9.38 0.33 35.07
CA PHE A 13 9.69 -0.35 33.83
C PHE A 13 8.90 0.39 32.76
N ALA A 14 9.50 1.45 32.22
CA ALA A 14 9.16 1.94 30.91
C ALA A 14 9.45 0.76 29.99
N VAL A 15 8.43 -0.08 29.78
CA VAL A 15 8.36 -0.94 28.62
C VAL A 15 8.50 0.04 27.48
N ASN A 16 9.71 0.11 26.94
CA ASN A 16 10.03 0.77 25.69
C ASN A 16 9.17 0.03 24.67
N CYS A 17 7.93 0.48 24.54
CA CYS A 17 7.05 0.11 23.47
C CYS A 17 7.71 0.72 22.25
N SER A 18 8.70 -0.02 21.73
CA SER A 18 9.33 0.23 20.45
C SER A 18 8.17 0.30 19.49
N LYS A 19 7.75 1.53 19.17
CA LYS A 19 6.83 1.82 18.07
C LYS A 19 7.55 1.34 16.84
N ASN A 20 7.41 0.06 16.55
CA ASN A 20 7.95 -0.59 15.38
C ASN A 20 7.06 -0.21 14.20
N SER A 21 6.85 1.08 13.97
CA SER A 21 6.03 1.58 12.88
C SER A 21 6.91 1.84 11.67
N ASN A 22 7.53 0.77 11.16
CA ASN A 22 8.09 0.74 9.80
C ASN A 22 6.97 0.76 8.72
N LYS A 23 5.86 1.44 8.99
CA LYS A 23 4.79 1.69 8.02
C LYS A 23 5.28 2.77 7.07
N PHE A 24 4.96 2.63 5.79
CA PHE A 24 5.22 3.68 4.84
C PHE A 24 4.37 4.92 5.18
N GLY A 25 4.96 6.10 5.01
CA GLY A 25 4.27 7.36 5.15
C GLY A 25 3.33 7.65 3.98
N LYS A 26 2.98 8.93 3.82
CA LYS A 26 2.17 9.40 2.69
C LYS A 26 2.83 9.04 1.35
N LEU A 27 2.04 8.55 0.40
CA LEU A 27 2.51 8.22 -0.94
C LEU A 27 1.83 9.11 -1.98
N LYS A 28 2.61 9.79 -2.82
CA LYS A 28 2.09 10.55 -3.94
C LYS A 28 2.07 9.67 -5.20
N ILE A 29 0.89 9.53 -5.80
CA ILE A 29 0.69 8.88 -7.09
C ILE A 29 -0.07 9.81 -8.03
N ASN A 30 0.04 9.54 -9.33
CA ASN A 30 -0.93 10.03 -10.30
C ASN A 30 -1.74 8.84 -10.78
N TYR A 31 -3.05 8.99 -10.91
CA TYR A 31 -3.90 7.95 -11.48
C TYR A 31 -4.82 8.51 -12.55
N ARG A 32 -5.36 7.62 -13.38
CA ARG A 32 -6.30 7.94 -14.44
C ARG A 32 -7.26 6.77 -14.60
N ILE A 33 -8.54 7.07 -14.71
CA ILE A 33 -9.55 6.11 -15.16
C ILE A 33 -9.89 6.43 -16.61
N VAL A 34 -9.97 5.39 -17.44
CA VAL A 34 -10.33 5.48 -18.85
C VAL A 34 -11.60 4.65 -19.05
N LYS A 35 -12.66 5.28 -19.54
CA LYS A 35 -13.84 4.56 -20.03
C LYS A 35 -13.46 3.87 -21.35
N LEU A 36 -13.62 2.55 -21.40
CA LEU A 36 -13.26 1.73 -22.56
C LEU A 36 -14.45 1.60 -23.52
N ASP A 37 -15.67 1.50 -22.99
CA ASP A 37 -16.90 1.46 -23.76
C ASP A 37 -18.12 1.99 -22.98
N GLU A 38 -19.26 2.08 -23.68
CA GLU A 38 -20.54 2.51 -23.13
C GLU A 38 -21.24 1.45 -22.25
N ARG A 39 -20.72 0.23 -22.19
CA ARG A 39 -21.31 -0.88 -21.41
C ARG A 39 -20.87 -0.86 -19.96
N GLY A 40 -19.91 0.00 -19.60
CA GLY A 40 -19.39 0.10 -18.24
C GLY A 40 -18.04 -0.58 -18.06
N ASN A 41 -17.29 -0.84 -19.15
CA ASN A 41 -15.90 -1.26 -19.05
C ASN A 41 -14.99 -0.05 -18.86
N TYR A 42 -14.09 -0.15 -17.88
CA TYR A 42 -13.13 0.88 -17.53
C TYR A 42 -11.75 0.28 -17.28
N GLU A 43 -10.73 1.12 -17.41
CA GLU A 43 -9.38 0.80 -16.99
C GLU A 43 -8.90 1.84 -15.97
N LEU A 44 -8.47 1.37 -14.80
CA LEU A 44 -7.72 2.18 -13.84
C LEU A 44 -6.24 2.05 -14.17
N ARG A 45 -5.55 3.18 -14.40
CA ARG A 45 -4.10 3.27 -14.54
C ARG A 45 -3.50 4.13 -13.44
N TRP A 46 -2.30 3.82 -12.96
CA TRP A 46 -1.56 4.70 -12.05
C TRP A 46 -0.07 4.79 -12.38
N LYS A 47 0.57 5.84 -11.87
CA LYS A 47 2.02 6.03 -11.91
C LYS A 47 2.55 5.97 -10.49
N ASP A 48 3.07 4.80 -10.16
CA ASP A 48 3.77 4.54 -8.92
C ASP A 48 5.24 5.02 -9.00
N THR A 49 5.68 5.80 -8.00
CA THR A 49 7.03 6.35 -7.86
C THR A 49 7.83 5.71 -6.72
N LEU A 50 7.31 4.66 -6.08
CA LEU A 50 7.93 3.98 -4.94
C LEU A 50 9.35 3.49 -5.27
N GLY A 51 10.24 3.68 -4.30
CA GLY A 51 11.62 3.19 -4.35
C GLY A 51 12.57 4.03 -5.21
N LYS A 52 12.06 4.93 -6.06
CA LYS A 52 12.92 5.76 -6.94
C LYS A 52 13.94 6.60 -6.17
N LYS A 53 13.56 7.17 -5.02
CA LYS A 53 14.47 7.94 -4.16
C LYS A 53 15.56 7.08 -3.50
N ASN A 54 15.36 5.77 -3.42
CA ASN A 54 16.27 4.83 -2.77
C ASN A 54 17.09 4.02 -3.80
N GLY A 55 17.19 4.50 -5.05
CA GLY A 55 17.95 3.85 -6.12
C GLY A 55 17.30 2.60 -6.72
N TYR A 56 16.09 2.22 -6.29
CA TYR A 56 15.40 1.07 -6.86
C TYR A 56 14.90 1.38 -8.28
N THR A 57 15.10 0.42 -9.18
CA THR A 57 14.52 0.49 -10.53
C THR A 57 13.04 0.11 -10.48
N LYS A 58 12.32 0.38 -11.58
CA LYS A 58 10.89 0.00 -11.69
C LYS A 58 10.64 -1.52 -11.57
N PHE A 59 11.65 -2.33 -11.85
CA PHE A 59 11.58 -3.79 -11.83
C PHE A 59 12.22 -4.41 -10.57
N ASN A 60 13.15 -3.71 -9.93
CA ASN A 60 13.88 -4.24 -8.78
C ASN A 60 13.60 -3.39 -7.54
N ARG A 61 12.45 -3.64 -6.91
CA ARG A 61 12.01 -2.97 -5.67
C ARG A 61 11.28 -3.96 -4.75
N PRO A 62 11.42 -3.85 -3.41
CA PRO A 62 10.81 -4.81 -2.48
C PRO A 62 9.29 -4.67 -2.31
N PHE A 63 8.71 -3.55 -2.74
CA PHE A 63 7.27 -3.26 -2.57
C PHE A 63 6.64 -2.76 -3.86
N GLU A 64 5.35 -3.03 -4.00
CA GLU A 64 4.52 -2.52 -5.09
C GLU A 64 3.19 -1.97 -4.56
N LEU A 65 2.60 -1.04 -5.29
CA LEU A 65 1.25 -0.57 -5.00
C LEU A 65 0.22 -1.53 -5.58
N TRP A 66 -0.56 -2.15 -4.71
CA TRP A 66 -1.71 -2.99 -5.00
C TRP A 66 -2.99 -2.16 -4.90
N THR A 67 -4.03 -2.60 -5.61
CA THR A 67 -5.34 -1.97 -5.57
C THR A 67 -6.46 -3.01 -5.63
N VAL A 68 -7.56 -2.71 -4.94
CA VAL A 68 -8.84 -3.41 -5.07
C VAL A 68 -9.92 -2.36 -5.31
N LEU A 69 -10.77 -2.61 -6.29
CA LEU A 69 -11.86 -1.74 -6.69
C LEU A 69 -13.17 -2.38 -6.25
N TRP A 70 -14.06 -1.56 -5.73
CA TRP A 70 -15.34 -1.98 -5.19
C TRP A 70 -16.48 -1.15 -5.76
N ASP A 71 -17.60 -1.79 -6.00
CA ASP A 71 -18.87 -1.14 -6.34
C ASP A 71 -19.59 -0.60 -5.09
N LYS A 72 -20.81 -0.08 -5.25
CA LYS A 72 -21.60 0.44 -4.13
C LYS A 72 -22.05 -0.63 -3.13
N ASN A 73 -22.13 -1.89 -3.57
CA ASN A 73 -22.54 -3.02 -2.75
C ASN A 73 -21.35 -3.64 -1.99
N ASN A 74 -20.13 -3.15 -2.24
CA ASN A 74 -18.86 -3.72 -1.79
C ASN A 74 -18.50 -5.06 -2.46
N ASP A 75 -18.99 -5.29 -3.68
CA ASP A 75 -18.50 -6.36 -4.55
C ASP A 75 -17.18 -5.94 -5.19
N THR A 76 -16.24 -6.89 -5.30
CA THR A 76 -14.96 -6.63 -5.97
C THR A 76 -15.14 -6.62 -7.48
N ILE A 77 -14.88 -5.49 -8.12
CA ILE A 77 -15.05 -5.29 -9.57
C ILE A 77 -13.72 -5.26 -10.34
N GLY A 78 -12.59 -5.13 -9.63
CA GLY A 78 -11.26 -5.11 -10.23
C GLY A 78 -10.17 -5.23 -9.17
N LYS A 79 -9.00 -5.76 -9.55
CA LYS A 79 -7.87 -5.90 -8.63
C LYS A 79 -6.52 -5.95 -9.35
N TYR A 80 -5.51 -5.42 -8.70
CA TYR A 80 -4.11 -5.64 -9.04
C TYR A 80 -3.31 -5.99 -7.80
N SER A 81 -2.57 -7.10 -7.86
CA SER A 81 -1.83 -7.67 -6.73
C SER A 81 -0.32 -7.82 -7.00
N GLY A 82 0.23 -7.07 -7.96
CA GLY A 82 1.68 -7.06 -8.23
C GLY A 82 2.16 -8.27 -9.04
N PHE A 83 2.67 -8.02 -10.24
CA PHE A 83 3.30 -9.04 -11.08
C PHE A 83 4.79 -8.74 -11.35
N GLY A 84 5.42 -7.86 -10.57
CA GLY A 84 6.84 -7.48 -10.75
C GLY A 84 7.11 -6.65 -12.01
N ALA A 85 6.13 -6.53 -12.89
CA ALA A 85 6.13 -5.67 -14.05
C ALA A 85 5.53 -4.29 -13.70
N PRO A 86 5.97 -3.21 -14.38
CA PRO A 86 5.43 -1.87 -14.23
C PRO A 86 4.01 -1.72 -14.81
N GLN A 87 3.28 -2.82 -15.01
CA GLN A 87 1.90 -2.78 -15.45
C GLN A 87 1.07 -2.27 -14.27
N LYS A 88 0.81 -0.97 -14.33
CA LYS A 88 0.13 -0.21 -13.30
C LYS A 88 -1.30 0.04 -13.76
N SER A 89 -1.99 -1.03 -14.14
CA SER A 89 -3.38 -0.97 -14.53
C SER A 89 -4.17 -2.19 -14.10
N THR A 90 -5.48 -1.99 -13.98
CA THR A 90 -6.46 -3.06 -13.85
C THR A 90 -7.71 -2.62 -14.58
N ASP A 91 -8.25 -3.52 -15.38
CA ASP A 91 -9.57 -3.35 -15.98
C ASP A 91 -10.62 -3.69 -14.92
N PHE A 92 -11.79 -3.09 -15.06
CA PHE A 92 -12.95 -3.34 -14.21
C PHE A 92 -14.24 -3.02 -14.95
N TYR A 93 -15.33 -3.63 -14.48
CA TYR A 93 -16.67 -3.41 -15.01
C TYR A 93 -17.58 -2.88 -13.90
N THR A 94 -18.37 -1.85 -14.20
CA THR A 94 -19.42 -1.37 -13.29
C THR A 94 -20.46 -0.52 -14.02
N THR A 95 -21.70 -0.55 -13.53
CA THR A 95 -22.76 0.37 -13.92
C THR A 95 -22.98 1.48 -12.90
N ASP A 96 -22.25 1.46 -11.78
CA ASP A 96 -22.35 2.49 -10.75
C ASP A 96 -21.65 3.78 -11.17
N SER A 97 -22.15 4.91 -10.67
CA SER A 97 -21.52 6.21 -10.88
C SER A 97 -20.34 6.47 -9.96
N VAL A 98 -20.27 5.82 -8.79
CA VAL A 98 -19.20 5.99 -7.81
C VAL A 98 -18.60 4.65 -7.45
N ILE A 99 -17.27 4.58 -7.47
CA ILE A 99 -16.51 3.40 -7.03
C ILE A 99 -15.59 3.74 -5.86
N LYS A 100 -15.26 2.72 -5.08
CA LYS A 100 -14.25 2.79 -4.02
C LYS A 100 -12.98 2.10 -4.47
N ILE A 101 -11.83 2.75 -4.27
CA ILE A 101 -10.51 2.21 -4.56
C ILE A 101 -9.74 2.09 -3.24
N ASP A 102 -9.37 0.86 -2.87
CA ASP A 102 -8.49 0.59 -1.74
C ASP A 102 -7.07 0.31 -2.23
N PHE A 103 -6.15 1.23 -1.92
CA PHE A 103 -4.73 1.04 -2.17
C PHE A 103 -4.03 0.37 -0.98
N LYS A 104 -3.04 -0.48 -1.29
CA LYS A 104 -2.16 -1.10 -0.30
C LYS A 104 -0.74 -1.24 -0.86
N LEU A 105 0.26 -0.99 -0.03
CA LEU A 105 1.61 -1.49 -0.30
C LEU A 105 1.70 -2.97 -0.01
N GLY A 106 1.93 -3.75 -1.05
CA GLY A 106 2.24 -5.18 -0.96
C GLY A 106 3.71 -5.47 -1.19
N VAL A 107 4.09 -6.73 -0.96
CA VAL A 107 5.44 -7.21 -1.21
C VAL A 107 5.57 -7.55 -2.70
N ASN A 108 6.65 -7.12 -3.33
CA ASN A 108 6.94 -7.53 -4.70
C ASN A 108 7.50 -8.96 -4.69
N TYR A 109 6.79 -9.92 -5.27
CA TYR A 109 7.24 -11.32 -5.37
C TYR A 109 8.49 -11.49 -6.23
N PHE A 110 8.75 -10.57 -7.17
CA PHE A 110 9.85 -10.66 -8.14
C PHE A 110 11.04 -9.78 -7.77
N TYR A 111 11.11 -9.28 -6.53
CA TYR A 111 12.24 -8.49 -6.09
C TYR A 111 13.54 -9.30 -6.12
N GLN A 112 14.52 -8.84 -6.89
CA GLN A 112 15.75 -9.61 -7.12
C GLN A 112 16.58 -9.81 -5.85
N GLY A 113 16.38 -8.99 -4.82
CA GLY A 113 17.00 -9.20 -3.51
C GLY A 113 16.62 -10.53 -2.85
N TYR A 114 15.66 -11.30 -3.39
CA TYR A 114 15.37 -12.67 -2.96
C TYR A 114 16.17 -13.75 -3.70
N PHE A 115 16.66 -13.50 -4.92
CA PHE A 115 17.15 -14.59 -5.80
C PHE A 115 18.53 -15.14 -5.41
N ASN A 116 19.37 -14.35 -4.74
CA ASN A 116 20.73 -14.76 -4.32
C ASN A 116 20.82 -15.03 -2.80
N LYS A 117 19.72 -15.47 -2.20
CA LYS A 117 19.59 -15.68 -0.75
C LYS A 117 19.30 -17.13 -0.42
N THR A 118 19.73 -17.60 0.75
CA THR A 118 19.26 -18.88 1.29
C THR A 118 17.77 -18.82 1.59
N ASP A 119 17.12 -19.96 1.80
CA ASP A 119 15.69 -19.98 2.08
C ASP A 119 15.35 -19.34 3.44
N GLU A 120 16.22 -19.49 4.44
CA GLU A 120 16.11 -18.78 5.73
C GLU A 120 16.19 -17.28 5.53
N GLU A 121 17.15 -16.79 4.75
CA GLU A 121 17.30 -15.37 4.47
C GLU A 121 16.11 -14.81 3.68
N LYS A 122 15.59 -15.55 2.68
CA LYS A 122 14.37 -15.19 1.94
C LYS A 122 13.19 -15.09 2.90
N LYS A 123 13.00 -16.08 3.77
CA LYS A 123 11.93 -16.11 4.77
C LYS A 123 12.03 -14.94 5.75
N GLN A 124 13.24 -14.63 6.23
CA GLN A 124 13.48 -13.48 7.10
C GLN A 124 13.18 -12.15 6.39
N LEU A 125 13.66 -11.97 5.16
CA LEU A 125 13.42 -10.76 4.37
C LEU A 125 11.93 -10.60 4.03
N TRP A 126 11.27 -11.70 3.67
CA TRP A 126 9.83 -11.75 3.43
C TRP A 126 9.04 -11.33 4.67
N ASN A 127 9.31 -11.95 5.83
CA ASN A 127 8.66 -11.63 7.09
C ASN A 127 8.90 -10.17 7.51
N LYS A 128 10.11 -9.65 7.27
CA LYS A 128 10.43 -8.24 7.49
C LYS A 128 9.59 -7.33 6.59
N ASN A 129 9.43 -7.67 5.31
CA ASN A 129 8.65 -6.88 4.37
C ASN A 129 7.13 -6.98 4.62
N LEU A 130 6.62 -8.13 5.06
CA LEU A 130 5.22 -8.30 5.46
C LEU A 130 4.83 -7.33 6.58
N LYS A 131 5.71 -7.09 7.56
CA LYS A 131 5.49 -6.12 8.65
C LYS A 131 5.40 -4.67 8.17
N ARG A 132 5.80 -4.39 6.92
CA ARG A 132 5.81 -3.05 6.30
C ARG A 132 4.65 -2.83 5.34
N ILE A 133 3.79 -3.84 5.17
CA ILE A 133 2.54 -3.68 4.43
C ILE A 133 1.75 -2.52 5.03
N THR A 134 1.34 -1.60 4.17
CA THR A 134 0.63 -0.38 4.56
C THR A 134 -0.65 -0.31 3.75
N LYS A 135 -1.80 -0.32 4.44
CA LYS A 135 -3.10 -0.01 3.82
C LYS A 135 -3.29 1.49 3.84
N TYR A 136 -3.88 2.04 2.79
CA TYR A 136 -4.19 3.47 2.72
C TYR A 136 -5.69 3.72 2.91
N LYS A 137 -6.04 4.95 3.25
CA LYS A 137 -7.44 5.42 3.26
C LYS A 137 -8.08 5.17 1.88
N PRO A 138 -9.34 4.73 1.83
CA PRO A 138 -10.03 4.50 0.57
C PRO A 138 -10.20 5.81 -0.20
N VAL A 139 -10.28 5.69 -1.52
CA VAL A 139 -10.53 6.80 -2.44
C VAL A 139 -11.84 6.55 -3.17
N PHE A 140 -12.73 7.54 -3.19
CA PHE A 140 -14.00 7.45 -3.89
C PHE A 140 -13.93 8.25 -5.19
N ILE A 141 -14.29 7.63 -6.30
CA ILE A 141 -14.22 8.23 -7.63
C ILE A 141 -15.60 8.28 -8.26
N ASP A 142 -16.00 9.48 -8.69
CA ASP A 142 -17.15 9.70 -9.54
C ASP A 142 -16.77 9.48 -11.01
N LEU A 143 -17.33 8.42 -11.61
CA LEU A 143 -17.11 8.01 -13.00
C LEU A 143 -17.82 8.94 -14.01
N ASN A 144 -18.73 9.81 -13.57
CA ASN A 144 -19.32 10.84 -14.43
C ASN A 144 -18.40 12.07 -14.58
N ASN A 145 -17.35 12.18 -13.75
CA ASN A 145 -16.43 13.32 -13.74
C ASN A 145 -14.97 12.88 -13.82
N LEU A 146 -14.64 12.13 -14.88
CA LEU A 146 -13.28 11.64 -15.09
C LEU A 146 -12.33 12.75 -15.56
N LYS A 147 -11.35 13.07 -14.71
CA LYS A 147 -10.22 13.94 -15.08
C LYS A 147 -9.03 13.11 -15.54
N LYS A 148 -8.22 13.67 -16.44
CA LYS A 148 -6.93 13.07 -16.83
C LYS A 148 -5.89 13.30 -15.73
N ASP A 149 -5.12 12.26 -15.42
CA ASP A 149 -3.91 12.30 -14.57
C ASP A 149 -4.09 13.06 -13.25
N ILE A 150 -4.90 12.50 -12.35
CA ILE A 150 -5.25 13.10 -11.08
C ILE A 150 -4.13 12.82 -10.05
N PRO A 151 -3.50 13.85 -9.47
CA PRO A 151 -2.57 13.66 -8.36
C PRO A 151 -3.34 13.25 -7.11
N LEU A 152 -2.81 12.25 -6.41
CA LEU A 152 -3.42 11.68 -5.22
C LEU A 152 -2.36 11.44 -4.15
N ILE A 153 -2.68 11.87 -2.93
CA ILE A 153 -1.88 11.59 -1.74
C ILE A 153 -2.60 10.48 -0.98
N LEU A 154 -1.99 9.30 -0.98
CA LEU A 154 -2.46 8.17 -0.20
C LEU A 154 -1.97 8.33 1.23
N GLU A 155 -2.92 8.43 2.16
CA GLU A 155 -2.64 8.52 3.58
C GLU A 155 -2.75 7.14 4.24
N PRO A 156 -1.75 6.71 5.03
CA PRO A 156 -1.79 5.40 5.68
C PRO A 156 -2.96 5.31 6.67
N LYS A 157 -3.54 4.10 6.79
CA LYS A 157 -4.49 3.70 7.84
C LYS A 157 -3.77 3.37 9.16
#